data_AF-A0A524LWM9-F1
#
_entry.id   AF-A0A524LWM9-F1
#
_cell.length_a   1.000
_cell.length_b   1.000
_cell.length_c   1.000
_cell.angle_alpha   90.00
_cell.angle_beta   90.00
_cell.angle_gamma   90.00
#
_symmetry.space_group_name_H-M   'P 1'
#
loop_
_entity.id
_entity.type
_entity.pdbx_description
1 polymer ?
#
loop_
_entity_poly.entity_id
_entity_poly.type
_entity_poly.pdbx_seq_one_letter_code
_entity_poly.pdbx_strand_id
1 'polypeptide(L)'
;ASFRLEDGEFENLAARAHAFVRATNCEDAVEFYRAFGHAGVRVNSVGEFDLEDPESTSDLRTQNITLYDLMDIARGYDLIANEWTSGFGRCLEGAKSILEFMQARNCGAEAFTGGSVSSCSGTGINEAIVYTFLKLLSRHRDTFIQTKFDIETADYVSSRAGEILLSWETSGKTARDFASILPAVQEFDSELLEKRINPGSTADIIIAGLFISLLGGLRF
;
A
#
# COMPACT_ATOMS: atom_id res chain seq x y z
N ALA A 1 -4.22 11.11 -26.17
CA ALA A 1 -2.79 10.82 -25.98
C ALA A 1 -2.67 9.73 -24.92
N SER A 2 -1.99 8.62 -25.20
CA SER A 2 -1.77 7.58 -24.19
C SER A 2 -0.68 8.08 -23.24
N PHE A 3 -1.07 8.57 -22.06
CA PHE A 3 -0.12 8.93 -21.01
C PHE A 3 0.57 7.64 -20.51
N ARG A 4 1.90 7.62 -20.52
CA ARG A 4 2.75 6.50 -20.11
C ARG A 4 3.93 7.11 -19.36
N LEU A 5 4.14 6.71 -18.11
CA LEU A 5 5.27 7.20 -17.32
C LEU A 5 6.52 6.34 -17.61
N GLU A 6 7.67 6.96 -17.81
CA GLU A 6 8.98 6.28 -17.89
C GLU A 6 9.57 6.01 -16.50
N ASP A 7 10.56 5.12 -16.41
CA ASP A 7 11.32 4.88 -15.18
C ASP A 7 12.02 6.18 -14.74
N GLY A 8 11.77 6.64 -13.50
CA GLY A 8 12.15 7.97 -13.01
C GLY A 8 10.99 8.97 -12.94
N GLU A 9 9.94 8.79 -13.75
CA GLU A 9 8.73 9.60 -13.65
C GLU A 9 7.80 9.15 -12.51
N PHE A 10 7.90 7.89 -12.07
CA PHE A 10 7.24 7.39 -10.85
C PHE A 10 7.76 8.08 -9.60
N GLU A 11 9.08 8.18 -9.46
CA GLU A 11 9.74 8.89 -8.37
C GLU A 11 9.36 10.37 -8.38
N ASN A 12 9.25 10.98 -9.56
CA ASN A 12 8.82 12.37 -9.70
C ASN A 12 7.33 12.57 -9.36
N LEU A 13 6.47 11.61 -9.71
CA LEU A 13 5.06 11.60 -9.30
C LEU A 13 4.94 11.56 -7.76
N ALA A 14 5.63 10.61 -7.11
CA ALA A 14 5.62 10.48 -5.66
C ALA A 14 6.25 11.70 -4.97
N ALA A 15 7.35 12.25 -5.50
CA ALA A 15 7.97 13.45 -4.98
C ALA A 15 7.04 14.68 -5.05
N ARG A 16 6.27 14.82 -6.15
CA ARG A 16 5.26 15.87 -6.28
C ARG A 16 4.09 15.65 -5.32
N ALA A 17 3.57 14.43 -5.20
CA ALA A 17 2.53 14.10 -4.24
C ALA A 17 2.99 14.45 -2.80
N HIS A 18 4.22 14.07 -2.43
CA HIS A 18 4.80 14.40 -1.13
C HIS A 18 4.98 15.91 -0.94
N ALA A 19 5.35 16.66 -1.98
CA ALA A 19 5.40 18.11 -1.92
C ALA A 19 4.02 18.73 -1.63
N PHE A 20 2.94 18.17 -2.18
CA PHE A 20 1.57 18.59 -1.85
C PHE A 20 1.21 18.29 -0.40
N VAL A 21 1.50 17.09 0.11
CA VAL A 21 1.25 16.75 1.52
C VAL A 21 1.99 17.73 2.44
N ARG A 22 3.27 18.01 2.17
CA ARG A 22 4.07 18.98 2.95
C ARG A 22 3.58 20.42 2.88
N ALA A 23 2.83 20.77 1.84
CA ALA A 23 2.28 22.11 1.64
C ALA A 23 0.86 22.25 2.22
N THR A 24 0.31 21.20 2.84
CA THR A 24 -0.98 21.28 3.54
C THR A 24 -0.93 22.29 4.69
N ASN A 25 -2.09 22.78 5.06
CA ASN A 25 -2.28 23.73 6.16
C ASN A 25 -3.26 23.18 7.20
N CYS A 26 -3.59 24.01 8.20
CA CYS A 26 -4.49 23.63 9.29
C CYS A 26 -5.95 23.43 8.86
N GLU A 27 -6.42 24.08 7.79
CA GLU A 27 -7.76 23.81 7.28
C GLU A 27 -7.82 22.45 6.57
N ASP A 28 -6.76 22.00 5.89
CA ASP A 28 -6.68 20.63 5.37
C ASP A 28 -6.79 19.59 6.49
N ALA A 29 -6.16 19.86 7.64
CA ALA A 29 -6.30 19.04 8.84
C ALA A 29 -7.73 19.03 9.36
N VAL A 30 -8.40 20.18 9.43
CA VAL A 30 -9.80 20.24 9.89
C VAL A 30 -10.75 19.52 8.92
N GLU A 31 -10.56 19.67 7.60
CA GLU A 31 -11.37 18.92 6.62
C GLU A 31 -11.14 17.41 6.74
N PHE A 32 -9.91 16.98 7.04
CA PHE A 32 -9.61 15.58 7.33
C PHE A 32 -10.42 15.06 8.53
N TYR A 33 -10.51 15.83 9.62
CA TYR A 33 -11.32 15.45 10.80
C TYR A 33 -12.81 15.34 10.46
N ARG A 34 -13.32 16.28 9.64
CA ARG A 34 -14.71 16.25 9.17
C ARG A 34 -14.99 15.02 8.30
N ALA A 35 -14.06 14.67 7.41
CA ALA A 35 -14.19 13.49 6.57
C ALA A 35 -14.23 12.20 7.41
N PHE A 36 -13.39 12.09 8.44
CA PHE A 36 -13.39 10.96 9.37
C PHE A 36 -14.69 10.83 10.14
N GLY A 37 -15.22 11.94 10.66
CA GLY A 37 -16.51 11.98 11.35
C GLY A 37 -17.66 11.50 10.46
N HIS A 38 -17.64 11.82 9.16
CA HIS A 38 -18.65 11.36 8.21
C HIS A 38 -18.50 9.88 7.82
N ALA A 39 -17.27 9.40 7.71
CA ALA A 39 -16.96 8.02 7.35
C ALA A 39 -17.23 7.01 8.49
N GLY A 40 -17.44 7.48 9.73
CA GLY A 40 -17.70 6.63 10.89
C GLY A 40 -16.50 5.76 11.27
N VAL A 41 -15.28 6.24 10.98
CA VAL A 41 -14.04 5.53 11.28
C VAL A 41 -13.82 5.54 12.78
N ARG A 42 -13.60 4.35 13.36
CA ARG A 42 -13.14 4.22 14.75
C ARG A 42 -11.63 4.24 14.76
N VAL A 43 -11.07 5.20 15.47
CA VAL A 43 -9.63 5.27 15.74
C VAL A 43 -9.39 5.06 17.23
N ASN A 44 -8.18 4.67 17.59
CA ASN A 44 -7.80 4.65 19.00
C ASN A 44 -7.69 6.09 19.50
N SER A 45 -8.22 6.33 20.70
CA SER A 45 -8.08 7.61 21.38
C SER A 45 -6.60 7.92 21.63
N VAL A 46 -6.22 9.18 21.42
CA VAL A 46 -4.86 9.69 21.58
C VAL A 46 -4.88 10.95 22.45
N GLY A 47 -3.74 11.28 23.07
CA GLY A 47 -3.68 12.39 24.03
C GLY A 47 -3.84 13.77 23.40
N GLU A 48 -3.27 14.00 22.22
CA GLU A 48 -3.30 15.28 21.51
C GLU A 48 -4.03 15.13 20.17
N PHE A 49 -4.89 16.09 19.87
CA PHE A 49 -5.69 16.15 18.64
C PHE A 49 -6.51 14.88 18.41
N ASP A 50 -7.17 14.36 19.45
CA ASP A 50 -8.03 13.18 19.29
C ASP A 50 -9.16 13.44 18.28
N LEU A 51 -9.39 12.51 17.36
CA LEU A 51 -10.48 12.60 16.38
C LEU A 51 -11.87 12.53 17.05
N GLU A 52 -11.97 11.96 18.25
CA GLU A 52 -13.20 11.91 19.04
C GLU A 52 -13.43 13.16 19.90
N ASP A 53 -12.41 14.02 20.07
CA ASP A 53 -12.53 15.27 20.83
C ASP A 53 -13.11 16.39 19.94
N PRO A 54 -14.30 16.94 20.26
CA PRO A 54 -14.91 18.03 19.51
C PRO A 54 -14.04 19.30 19.48
N GLU A 55 -13.20 19.52 20.49
CA GLU A 55 -12.32 20.69 20.59
C GLU A 55 -11.07 20.57 19.72
N SER A 56 -10.69 19.36 19.28
CA SER A 56 -9.51 19.13 18.44
C SER A 56 -9.48 20.02 17.21
N THR A 57 -10.61 20.24 16.54
CA THR A 57 -10.64 21.10 15.34
C THR A 57 -10.39 22.58 15.64
N SER A 58 -10.69 23.04 16.86
CA SER A 58 -10.37 24.38 17.35
C SER A 58 -8.90 24.47 17.72
N ASP A 59 -8.37 23.45 18.38
CA ASP A 59 -6.97 23.36 18.79
C ASP A 59 -6.03 23.31 17.58
N LEU A 60 -6.37 22.54 16.54
CA LEU A 60 -5.62 22.48 15.27
C LEU A 60 -5.45 23.88 14.66
N ARG A 61 -6.50 24.71 14.67
CA ARG A 61 -6.44 26.09 14.17
C ARG A 61 -5.61 26.98 15.07
N THR A 62 -5.85 26.92 16.37
CA THR A 62 -5.19 27.77 17.36
C THR A 62 -3.69 27.54 17.39
N GLN A 63 -3.26 26.28 17.27
CA GLN A 63 -1.87 25.88 17.25
C GLN A 63 -1.27 25.83 15.83
N ASN A 64 -2.07 26.12 14.81
CA ASN A 64 -1.69 26.08 13.39
C ASN A 64 -1.04 24.76 12.96
N ILE A 65 -1.60 23.64 13.43
CA ILE A 65 -1.13 22.29 13.11
C ILE A 65 -1.61 21.93 11.71
N THR A 66 -0.68 21.57 10.82
CA THR A 66 -1.00 21.18 9.44
C THR A 66 -1.40 19.71 9.35
N LEU A 67 -1.99 19.31 8.22
CA LEU A 67 -2.26 17.89 7.97
C LEU A 67 -0.96 17.08 7.89
N TYR A 68 0.14 17.67 7.39
CA TYR A 68 1.46 17.03 7.42
C TYR A 68 1.93 16.76 8.86
N ASP A 69 1.79 17.73 9.75
CA ASP A 69 2.20 17.59 11.16
C ASP A 69 1.43 16.46 11.86
N LEU A 70 0.12 16.36 11.61
CA LEU A 70 -0.69 15.24 12.12
C LEU A 70 -0.21 13.88 11.63
N MET A 71 0.10 13.78 10.33
CA MET A 71 0.64 12.55 9.77
C MET A 71 2.03 12.23 10.34
N ASP A 72 2.85 13.24 10.63
CA ASP A 72 4.18 13.05 11.23
C ASP A 72 4.08 12.59 12.70
N ILE A 73 3.09 13.06 13.44
CA ILE A 73 2.77 12.54 14.79
C ILE A 73 2.40 11.04 14.70
N ALA A 74 1.58 10.65 13.73
CA ALA A 74 1.08 9.28 13.59
C ALA A 74 2.04 8.30 12.89
N ARG A 75 3.09 8.79 12.22
CA ARG A 75 3.95 7.99 11.31
C ARG A 75 4.59 6.74 11.91
N GLY A 76 4.73 6.68 13.23
CA GLY A 76 5.38 5.58 13.94
C GLY A 76 4.48 4.36 14.11
N TYR A 77 3.17 4.55 14.10
CA TYR A 77 2.18 3.50 14.36
C TYR A 77 1.08 3.41 13.29
N ASP A 78 1.07 4.30 12.30
CA ASP A 78 0.17 4.24 11.14
C ASP A 78 0.98 4.20 9.82
N LEU A 79 0.75 3.15 9.03
CA LEU A 79 1.49 2.91 7.79
C LEU A 79 1.16 3.94 6.69
N ILE A 80 -0.07 4.46 6.67
CA ILE A 80 -0.52 5.44 5.68
C ILE A 80 0.07 6.81 6.00
N ALA A 81 0.03 7.21 7.28
CA ALA A 81 0.70 8.41 7.76
C ALA A 81 2.22 8.34 7.50
N ASN A 82 2.82 7.15 7.65
CA ASN A 82 4.21 6.91 7.28
C ASN A 82 4.46 7.14 5.79
N GLU A 83 3.60 6.65 4.89
CA GLU A 83 3.76 6.91 3.45
C GLU A 83 3.67 8.41 3.11
N TRP A 84 2.69 9.10 3.69
CA TRP A 84 2.45 10.54 3.43
C TRP A 84 3.65 11.40 3.84
N THR A 85 4.34 11.01 4.91
CA THR A 85 5.49 11.74 5.47
C THR A 85 6.84 11.29 4.94
N SER A 86 6.94 10.04 4.43
CA SER A 86 8.17 9.48 3.87
C SER A 86 8.24 9.54 2.34
N GLY A 87 7.15 9.93 1.66
CA GLY A 87 7.13 10.14 0.22
C GLY A 87 6.72 8.91 -0.60
N PHE A 88 5.80 8.11 -0.07
CA PHE A 88 5.12 7.01 -0.78
C PHE A 88 6.04 5.86 -1.23
N GLY A 89 7.06 5.54 -0.43
CA GLY A 89 8.06 4.53 -0.77
C GLY A 89 7.49 3.12 -0.99
N ARG A 90 6.54 2.69 -0.16
CA ARG A 90 5.93 1.36 -0.28
C ARG A 90 4.93 1.31 -1.42
N CYS A 91 4.22 2.40 -1.69
CA CYS A 91 3.36 2.51 -2.88
C CYS A 91 4.19 2.36 -4.16
N LEU A 92 5.37 3.01 -4.22
CA LEU A 92 6.31 2.86 -5.34
C LEU A 92 6.88 1.43 -5.43
N GLU A 93 7.23 0.81 -4.29
CA GLU A 93 7.65 -0.60 -4.26
C GLU A 93 6.54 -1.52 -4.80
N GLY A 94 5.30 -1.29 -4.38
CA GLY A 94 4.13 -2.02 -4.87
C GLY A 94 3.97 -1.88 -6.37
N ALA A 95 4.09 -0.66 -6.90
CA ALA A 95 4.02 -0.42 -8.34
C ALA A 95 5.11 -1.17 -9.11
N LYS A 96 6.37 -1.07 -8.64
CA LYS A 96 7.51 -1.79 -9.24
C LYS A 96 7.29 -3.29 -9.23
N SER A 97 6.87 -3.85 -8.10
CA SER A 97 6.62 -5.28 -7.95
C SER A 97 5.51 -5.78 -8.88
N ILE A 98 4.43 -5.02 -9.06
CA ILE A 98 3.36 -5.35 -10.02
C ILE A 98 3.90 -5.37 -11.45
N LEU A 99 4.65 -4.33 -11.84
CA LEU A 99 5.23 -4.22 -13.18
C LEU A 99 6.24 -5.34 -13.47
N GLU A 100 7.14 -5.62 -12.53
CA GLU A 100 8.13 -6.70 -12.60
C GLU A 100 7.46 -8.07 -12.73
N PHE A 101 6.42 -8.35 -11.94
CA PHE A 101 5.68 -9.61 -12.01
C PHE A 101 4.98 -9.76 -13.37
N MET A 102 4.30 -8.71 -13.83
CA MET A 102 3.62 -8.69 -15.12
C MET A 102 4.61 -8.91 -16.27
N GLN A 103 5.78 -8.27 -16.21
CA GLN A 103 6.84 -8.47 -17.18
C GLN A 103 7.38 -9.91 -17.14
N ALA A 104 7.72 -10.43 -15.97
CA ALA A 104 8.23 -11.80 -15.82
C ALA A 104 7.23 -12.85 -16.34
N ARG A 105 5.93 -12.63 -16.14
CA ARG A 105 4.88 -13.53 -16.64
C ARG A 105 4.75 -13.46 -18.17
N ASN A 106 4.70 -12.24 -18.72
CA ASN A 106 4.39 -12.00 -20.14
C ASN A 106 5.61 -12.05 -21.06
N CYS A 107 6.84 -11.94 -20.54
CA CYS A 107 8.07 -12.07 -21.31
C CYS A 107 8.34 -13.55 -21.65
N GLY A 108 7.58 -14.04 -22.62
CA GLY A 108 7.86 -15.23 -23.42
C GLY A 108 7.94 -14.97 -24.92
N ALA A 109 7.70 -13.72 -25.37
CA ALA A 109 7.59 -13.39 -26.79
C ALA A 109 8.59 -12.34 -27.32
N GLU A 110 9.17 -11.45 -26.50
CA GLU A 110 9.94 -10.31 -27.05
C GLU A 110 11.17 -9.90 -26.22
N ALA A 111 12.07 -10.85 -25.97
CA ALA A 111 13.39 -10.52 -25.43
C ALA A 111 14.39 -10.14 -26.53
N PHE A 112 14.11 -9.15 -27.40
CA PHE A 112 15.12 -8.65 -28.37
C PHE A 112 14.89 -7.25 -28.98
N THR A 113 14.24 -6.29 -28.32
CA THR A 113 14.36 -4.88 -28.75
C THR A 113 14.31 -3.94 -27.56
N GLY A 114 15.44 -3.26 -27.31
CA GLY A 114 15.56 -2.27 -26.26
C GLY A 114 14.66 -1.05 -26.50
N GLY A 115 14.10 -0.53 -25.41
CA GLY A 115 13.41 0.74 -25.36
C GLY A 115 11.89 0.62 -25.22
N SER A 116 11.37 1.16 -24.12
CA SER A 116 9.96 1.24 -23.70
C SER A 116 9.41 0.00 -22.99
N VAL A 117 8.89 0.23 -21.78
CA VAL A 117 8.18 -0.75 -20.94
C VAL A 117 7.20 -1.53 -21.82
N SER A 118 7.46 -2.83 -21.91
CA SER A 118 6.67 -3.78 -22.71
C SER A 118 5.19 -3.63 -22.34
N SER A 119 4.35 -3.45 -23.36
CA SER A 119 2.90 -3.50 -23.25
C SER A 119 2.51 -4.90 -22.74
N CYS A 120 2.41 -5.05 -21.43
CA CYS A 120 2.10 -6.31 -20.76
C CYS A 120 0.61 -6.67 -20.91
N SER A 121 0.11 -6.84 -22.13
CA SER A 121 -1.27 -7.29 -22.38
C SER A 121 -1.40 -8.78 -22.01
N GLY A 122 -1.85 -9.06 -20.79
CA GLY A 122 -2.10 -10.41 -20.30
C GLY A 122 -2.96 -10.39 -19.03
N THR A 123 -3.75 -11.45 -18.82
CA THR A 123 -4.72 -11.58 -17.71
C THR A 123 -4.10 -11.76 -16.32
N GLY A 124 -2.77 -11.62 -16.18
CA GLY A 124 -2.02 -11.91 -14.96
C GLY A 124 -2.06 -10.84 -13.87
N ILE A 125 -2.84 -9.78 -14.06
CA ILE A 125 -2.90 -8.66 -13.12
C ILE A 125 -3.33 -9.10 -11.72
N ASN A 126 -4.30 -10.00 -11.61
CA ASN A 126 -4.79 -10.48 -10.32
C ASN A 126 -3.68 -11.22 -9.56
N GLU A 127 -2.86 -12.00 -10.25
CA GLU A 127 -1.73 -12.71 -9.65
C GLU A 127 -0.63 -11.74 -9.24
N ALA A 128 -0.34 -10.72 -10.07
CA ALA A 128 0.60 -9.65 -9.74
C ALA A 128 0.19 -8.89 -8.47
N ILE A 129 -1.11 -8.60 -8.32
CA ILE A 129 -1.69 -7.97 -7.14
C ILE A 129 -1.54 -8.88 -5.92
N VAL A 130 -1.94 -10.16 -6.01
CA VAL A 130 -1.84 -11.10 -4.88
C VAL A 130 -0.39 -11.31 -4.46
N TYR A 131 0.52 -11.53 -5.42
CA TYR A 131 1.95 -11.64 -5.16
C TYR A 131 2.48 -10.41 -4.42
N THR A 132 2.19 -9.22 -4.94
CA THR A 132 2.70 -7.97 -4.37
C THR A 132 2.09 -7.69 -3.00
N PHE A 133 0.81 -8.00 -2.81
CA PHE A 133 0.14 -7.91 -1.51
C PHE A 133 0.83 -8.77 -0.46
N LEU A 134 1.08 -10.05 -0.75
CA LEU A 134 1.81 -10.95 0.15
C LEU A 134 3.23 -10.43 0.41
N LYS A 135 3.89 -9.88 -0.61
CA LYS A 135 5.28 -9.41 -0.52
C LYS A 135 5.39 -8.21 0.41
N LEU A 136 4.51 -7.22 0.26
CA LEU A 136 4.46 -6.07 1.16
C LEU A 136 4.03 -6.48 2.57
N LEU A 137 3.01 -7.35 2.70
CA LEU A 137 2.55 -7.87 3.99
C LEU A 137 3.65 -8.62 4.74
N SER A 138 4.52 -9.35 4.02
CA SER A 138 5.64 -10.09 4.63
C SER A 138 6.80 -9.21 5.12
N ARG A 139 6.90 -7.97 4.61
CA ARG A 139 8.00 -7.04 4.91
C ARG A 139 7.61 -6.00 5.94
N HIS A 140 6.32 -5.72 6.06
CA HIS A 140 5.79 -4.68 6.92
C HIS A 140 4.58 -5.20 7.69
N ARG A 141 4.59 -5.00 9.00
CA ARG A 141 3.41 -5.23 9.85
C ARG A 141 2.26 -4.36 9.37
N ASP A 142 1.07 -4.93 9.33
CA ASP A 142 -0.13 -4.19 8.99
C ASP A 142 -0.62 -3.41 10.22
N THR A 143 -0.63 -2.07 10.12
CA THR A 143 -1.02 -1.20 11.23
C THR A 143 -2.51 -1.25 11.54
N PHE A 144 -3.37 -1.62 10.58
CA PHE A 144 -4.79 -1.84 10.83
C PHE A 144 -5.03 -3.10 11.66
N ILE A 145 -4.27 -4.18 11.40
CA ILE A 145 -4.28 -5.36 12.27
C ILE A 145 -3.79 -4.98 13.67
N GLN A 146 -2.64 -4.30 13.77
CA GLN A 146 -2.06 -3.92 15.06
C GLN A 146 -3.02 -3.07 15.90
N THR A 147 -3.71 -2.13 15.27
CA THR A 147 -4.68 -1.24 15.92
C THR A 147 -5.90 -2.00 16.43
N LYS A 148 -6.39 -2.97 15.66
CA LYS A 148 -7.63 -3.72 15.94
C LYS A 148 -7.41 -4.92 16.86
N PHE A 149 -6.21 -5.51 16.85
CA PHE A 149 -5.84 -6.70 17.61
C PHE A 149 -4.65 -6.38 18.52
N ASP A 150 -3.43 -6.65 18.05
CA ASP A 150 -2.18 -6.40 18.75
C ASP A 150 -0.98 -6.57 17.80
N ILE A 151 0.22 -6.25 18.30
CA ILE A 151 1.46 -6.34 17.52
C ILE A 151 1.83 -7.80 17.20
N GLU A 152 1.57 -8.72 18.12
CA GLU A 152 1.85 -10.15 17.96
C GLU A 152 1.02 -10.76 16.82
N THR A 153 -0.25 -10.37 16.69
CA THR A 153 -1.13 -10.77 15.59
C THR A 153 -0.64 -10.21 14.27
N ALA A 154 -0.23 -8.93 14.23
CA ALA A 154 0.33 -8.33 13.02
C ALA A 154 1.65 -9.03 12.60
N ASP A 155 2.50 -9.38 13.57
CA ASP A 155 3.72 -10.16 13.35
C ASP A 155 3.44 -11.55 12.80
N TYR A 156 2.45 -12.24 13.38
CA TYR A 156 2.02 -13.55 12.92
C TYR A 156 1.57 -13.51 11.46
N VAL A 157 0.68 -12.56 11.10
CA VAL A 157 0.18 -12.41 9.73
C VAL A 157 1.32 -12.10 8.75
N SER A 158 2.22 -11.19 9.11
CA SER A 158 3.39 -10.85 8.28
C SER A 158 4.29 -12.07 8.07
N SER A 159 4.58 -12.82 9.14
CA SER A 159 5.41 -14.02 9.09
C SER A 159 4.79 -15.11 8.20
N ARG A 160 3.49 -15.37 8.34
CA ARG A 160 2.76 -16.36 7.51
C ARG A 160 2.76 -15.98 6.04
N ALA A 161 2.55 -14.71 5.70
CA ALA A 161 2.66 -14.22 4.33
C ALA A 161 4.08 -14.46 3.75
N GLY A 162 5.10 -14.21 4.56
CA GLY A 162 6.50 -14.46 4.21
C GLY A 162 6.82 -15.94 3.99
N GLU A 163 6.32 -16.84 4.85
CA GLU A 163 6.50 -18.29 4.72
C GLU A 163 5.90 -18.83 3.40
N ILE A 164 4.69 -18.38 3.05
CA ILE A 164 4.00 -18.78 1.82
C ILE A 164 4.81 -18.33 0.60
N LEU A 165 5.28 -17.08 0.59
CA LEU A 165 6.11 -16.56 -0.49
C LEU A 165 7.45 -17.27 -0.59
N LEU A 166 8.17 -17.42 0.52
CA LEU A 166 9.49 -18.05 0.54
C LEU A 166 9.43 -19.51 0.05
N SER A 167 8.40 -20.25 0.47
CA SER A 167 8.15 -21.62 -0.01
C SER A 167 7.96 -21.66 -1.53
N TRP A 168 7.24 -20.68 -2.10
CA TRP A 168 7.05 -20.58 -3.54
C TRP A 168 8.32 -20.14 -4.27
N GLU A 169 9.01 -19.09 -3.80
CA GLU A 169 10.24 -18.55 -4.42
C GLU A 169 11.37 -19.59 -4.45
N THR A 170 11.50 -20.40 -3.38
CA THR A 170 12.52 -21.47 -3.30
C THR A 170 12.16 -22.74 -4.08
N SER A 171 10.91 -22.88 -4.55
CA SER A 171 10.47 -24.04 -5.32
C SER A 171 10.95 -24.05 -6.78
N GLY A 172 11.66 -23.01 -7.23
CA GLY A 172 12.15 -22.85 -8.61
C GLY A 172 11.05 -22.49 -9.61
N LYS A 173 9.85 -22.15 -9.12
CA LYS A 173 8.70 -21.74 -9.91
C LYS A 173 8.82 -20.29 -10.36
N THR A 174 8.18 -19.97 -11.48
CA THR A 174 8.20 -18.63 -12.07
C THR A 174 6.84 -17.95 -11.94
N ALA A 175 6.73 -16.67 -12.31
CA ALA A 175 5.46 -15.95 -12.37
C ALA A 175 4.38 -16.63 -13.23
N ARG A 176 4.75 -17.56 -14.14
CA ARG A 176 3.81 -18.37 -14.92
C ARG A 176 3.21 -19.53 -14.12
N ASP A 177 3.90 -19.96 -13.07
CA ASP A 177 3.51 -21.07 -12.20
C ASP A 177 2.83 -20.56 -10.91
N PHE A 178 2.41 -19.30 -10.90
CA PHE A 178 1.83 -18.64 -9.73
C PHE A 178 0.59 -19.39 -9.21
N ALA A 179 -0.20 -20.01 -10.10
CA ALA A 179 -1.36 -20.82 -9.72
C ALA A 179 -1.04 -21.89 -8.64
N SER A 180 0.21 -22.35 -8.55
CA SER A 180 0.61 -23.34 -7.55
C SER A 180 0.73 -22.81 -6.11
N ILE A 181 0.75 -21.48 -5.91
CA ILE A 181 0.74 -20.87 -4.58
C ILE A 181 -0.68 -20.73 -4.03
N LEU A 182 -1.69 -20.71 -4.92
CA LEU A 182 -3.08 -20.37 -4.59
C LEU A 182 -3.68 -21.23 -3.47
N PRO A 183 -3.46 -22.56 -3.38
CA PRO A 183 -3.99 -23.33 -2.26
C PRO A 183 -3.52 -22.82 -0.90
N ALA A 184 -2.23 -22.48 -0.76
CA ALA A 184 -1.69 -21.95 0.49
C ALA A 184 -2.21 -20.53 0.78
N VAL A 185 -2.38 -19.70 -0.25
CA VAL A 185 -2.96 -18.36 -0.12
C VAL A 185 -4.42 -18.43 0.31
N GLN A 186 -5.21 -19.34 -0.26
CA GLN A 186 -6.62 -19.53 0.08
C GLN A 186 -6.81 -20.10 1.49
N GLU A 187 -5.94 -21.00 1.93
CA GLU A 187 -5.92 -21.49 3.30
C GLU A 187 -5.65 -20.34 4.29
N PHE A 188 -4.64 -19.52 3.99
CA PHE A 188 -4.30 -18.36 4.80
C PHE A 188 -5.43 -17.31 4.82
N ASP A 189 -6.02 -16.99 3.68
CA ASP A 189 -7.16 -16.07 3.59
C ASP A 189 -8.37 -16.58 4.41
N SER A 190 -8.67 -17.89 4.31
CA SER A 190 -9.73 -18.53 5.09
C SER A 190 -9.48 -18.42 6.60
N GLU A 191 -8.23 -18.61 7.03
CA GLU A 191 -7.82 -18.44 8.43
C GLU A 191 -8.04 -16.99 8.92
N LEU A 192 -7.62 -16.01 8.12
CA LEU A 192 -7.79 -14.59 8.46
C LEU A 192 -9.27 -14.21 8.53
N LEU A 193 -10.09 -14.70 7.59
CA LEU A 193 -11.54 -14.48 7.57
C LEU A 193 -12.22 -15.08 8.80
N GLU A 194 -11.88 -16.32 9.18
CA GLU A 194 -12.42 -16.97 10.38
C GLU A 194 -12.10 -16.18 11.65
N LYS A 195 -10.86 -15.67 11.75
CA LYS A 195 -10.38 -14.84 12.86
C LYS A 195 -10.81 -13.36 12.75
N ARG A 196 -11.45 -12.96 11.64
CA ARG A 196 -11.84 -11.57 11.31
C ARG A 196 -10.67 -10.58 11.30
N ILE A 197 -9.48 -11.08 10.95
CA ILE A 197 -8.25 -10.32 10.80
C ILE A 197 -8.22 -9.78 9.36
N ASN A 198 -8.00 -8.48 9.22
CA ASN A 198 -7.97 -7.81 7.92
C ASN A 198 -6.67 -7.03 7.78
N PRO A 199 -5.78 -7.37 6.83
CA PRO A 199 -4.58 -6.57 6.53
C PRO A 199 -4.96 -5.34 5.68
N GLY A 200 -5.69 -4.41 6.31
CA GLY A 200 -6.31 -3.27 5.65
C GLY A 200 -5.29 -2.22 5.17
N SER A 201 -4.31 -1.87 6.00
CA SER A 201 -3.31 -0.87 5.62
C SER A 201 -2.48 -1.35 4.42
N THR A 202 -2.14 -2.64 4.37
CA THR A 202 -1.41 -3.23 3.23
C THR A 202 -2.26 -3.21 1.96
N ALA A 203 -3.57 -3.41 2.07
CA ALA A 203 -4.49 -3.29 0.93
C ALA A 203 -4.50 -1.86 0.37
N ASP A 204 -4.54 -0.84 1.22
CA ASP A 204 -4.50 0.57 0.81
C ASP A 204 -3.18 0.91 0.08
N ILE A 205 -2.05 0.41 0.57
CA ILE A 205 -0.73 0.57 -0.10
C ILE A 205 -0.76 -0.07 -1.49
N ILE A 206 -1.31 -1.27 -1.62
CA ILE A 206 -1.41 -1.96 -2.92
C ILE A 206 -2.33 -1.21 -3.87
N ILE A 207 -3.45 -0.65 -3.40
CA ILE A 207 -4.34 0.17 -4.22
C ILE A 207 -3.58 1.37 -4.78
N ALA A 208 -2.79 2.06 -3.95
CA ALA A 208 -1.95 3.16 -4.41
C ALA A 208 -0.86 2.71 -5.39
N GLY A 209 -0.21 1.57 -5.14
CA GLY A 209 0.79 0.99 -6.06
C GLY A 209 0.18 0.59 -7.41
N LEU A 210 -1.03 0.02 -7.42
CA LEU A 210 -1.77 -0.29 -8.63
C LEU A 210 -2.14 0.98 -9.40
N PHE A 211 -2.60 2.02 -8.70
CA PHE A 211 -2.88 3.33 -9.30
C PHE A 211 -1.64 3.92 -9.99
N ILE A 212 -0.49 3.91 -9.31
CA ILE A 212 0.79 4.36 -9.87
C ILE A 212 1.15 3.52 -11.11
N SER A 213 1.00 2.20 -11.06
CA SER A 213 1.28 1.29 -12.18
C SER A 213 0.41 1.61 -13.40
N LEU A 214 -0.88 1.89 -13.19
CA LEU A 214 -1.82 2.25 -14.24
C LEU A 214 -1.48 3.59 -14.91
N LEU A 215 -1.10 4.60 -14.12
CA LEU A 215 -0.53 5.86 -14.63
C LEU A 215 0.78 5.63 -15.39
N GLY A 216 1.55 4.65 -14.94
CA GLY A 216 2.74 4.08 -15.60
C GLY A 216 2.50 3.44 -16.95
N GLY A 217 1.25 3.34 -17.37
CA GLY A 217 0.94 2.72 -18.66
C GLY A 217 0.72 1.23 -18.59
N LEU A 218 0.65 0.62 -17.39
CA LEU A 218 0.20 -0.76 -17.25
C LEU A 218 -1.18 -0.93 -17.91
N ARG A 219 -1.30 -1.93 -18.77
CA ARG A 219 -2.54 -2.36 -19.42
C ARG A 219 -2.63 -3.88 -19.25
N PHE A 220 -3.83 -4.41 -19.09
CA PHE A 220 -4.10 -5.84 -18.88
C PHE A 220 -5.46 -6.21 -19.45
#